data_AF-A0A6J4KEF6-F1
#
_entry.id   AF-A0A6J4KEF6-F1
#
_cell.length_a   1.000
_cell.length_b   1.000
_cell.length_c   1.000
_cell.angle_alpha   90.00
_cell.angle_beta   90.00
_cell.angle_gamma   90.00
#
_symmetry.space_group_name_H-M   'P 1'
#
loop_
_entity.id
_entity.type
_entity.pdbx_description
1 polymer ?
#
loop_
_entity_poly.entity_id
_entity_poly.type
_entity_poly.pdbx_seq_one_letter_code
_entity_poly.pdbx_strand_id
1 'polypeptide(L)'
;MDTCLAEDHLAEIADLGQPCVLLNREHPHLPWVAADRRQGTGLAAAHLLAQGRSRLGLLTAAYPGGVPADERPELAGFRDALRAAGRRPESGLVRFASVSGDPELATADLLRTLLSAPRQEGSGGSDAGLVVFSYTLGPAAARAIARCGVRVPDDLALVVGDEDPEAREAQGVPGMPATAVTAPKFEMAQAAARLLLKLVRAETVTGDERSQRFPMELNVRWTCGARSRTAAASVEAYS
;
A
#
# COMPACT_ATOMS: atom_id res chain seq x y z
N MET A 1 17.59 11.18 2.71
CA MET A 1 17.47 11.60 4.11
C MET A 1 16.46 10.63 4.73
N ASP A 2 16.96 9.57 5.37
CA ASP A 2 16.10 8.54 6.00
C ASP A 2 15.50 9.14 7.27
N THR A 3 14.32 9.75 7.14
CA THR A 3 13.57 10.43 8.21
C THR A 3 12.74 9.45 9.04
N CYS A 4 13.33 8.32 9.45
CA CYS A 4 12.70 7.45 10.43
C CYS A 4 13.40 7.67 11.78
N LEU A 5 12.70 8.26 12.75
CA LEU A 5 13.18 8.33 14.12
C LEU A 5 13.29 6.90 14.67
N ALA A 6 14.48 6.53 15.16
CA ALA A 6 14.67 5.25 15.85
C ALA A 6 13.84 5.19 17.13
N GLU A 7 13.61 3.99 17.67
CA GLU A 7 12.90 3.79 18.95
C GLU A 7 13.53 4.64 20.07
N ASP A 8 14.86 4.69 20.10
CA ASP A 8 15.63 5.48 21.07
C ASP A 8 15.31 6.98 20.97
N HIS A 9 15.12 7.52 19.75
CA HIS A 9 14.74 8.92 19.58
C HIS A 9 13.30 9.21 20.06
N LEU A 10 12.40 8.22 20.03
CA LEU A 10 11.04 8.40 20.55
C LEU A 10 11.02 8.43 22.07
N ALA A 11 11.85 7.62 22.73
CA ALA A 11 12.05 7.67 24.17
C ALA A 11 12.62 9.04 24.58
N GLU A 12 13.64 9.53 23.88
CA GLU A 12 14.18 10.87 24.11
C GLU A 12 13.12 11.96 23.94
N ILE A 13 12.29 11.90 22.89
CA ILE A 13 11.19 12.85 22.69
C ILE A 13 10.16 12.79 23.82
N ALA A 14 9.85 11.60 24.33
CA ALA A 14 8.96 11.44 25.48
C ALA A 14 9.54 12.10 26.73
N ASP A 15 10.86 11.95 26.94
CA ASP A 15 11.58 12.46 28.11
C ASP A 15 11.74 13.99 28.11
N LEU A 16 11.63 14.65 26.94
CA LEU A 16 11.64 16.12 26.84
C LEU A 16 10.44 16.79 27.56
N GLY A 17 9.39 16.04 27.90
CA GLY A 17 8.21 16.56 28.59
C GLY A 17 7.38 17.56 27.77
N GLN A 18 7.67 17.70 26.48
CA GLN A 18 6.92 18.57 25.58
C GLN A 18 5.69 17.85 25.02
N PRO A 19 4.55 18.54 24.86
CA PRO A 19 3.40 18.01 24.13
C PRO A 19 3.80 17.52 22.73
N CYS A 20 3.58 16.24 22.46
CA CYS A 20 3.91 15.63 21.16
C CYS A 20 2.82 14.66 20.72
N VAL A 21 2.66 14.55 19.39
CA VAL A 21 1.75 13.61 18.74
C VAL A 21 2.48 12.99 17.55
N LEU A 22 2.50 11.66 17.47
CA LEU A 22 3.14 10.94 16.37
C LEU A 22 2.19 10.84 15.17
N LEU A 23 2.74 10.92 13.96
CA LEU A 23 2.04 10.72 12.70
C LEU A 23 2.53 9.44 12.02
N ASN A 24 1.60 8.57 11.61
CA ASN A 24 1.90 7.30 10.94
C ASN A 24 2.88 6.40 11.69
N ARG A 25 2.95 6.54 13.02
CA ARG A 25 3.73 5.68 13.91
C ARG A 25 2.96 5.45 15.20
N GLU A 26 2.65 4.20 15.45
CA GLU A 26 2.01 3.78 16.70
C GLU A 26 3.05 3.72 17.82
N HIS A 27 2.65 4.03 19.05
CA HIS A 27 3.50 3.94 20.23
C HIS A 27 2.65 3.66 21.47
N PRO A 28 3.10 2.81 22.42
CA PRO A 28 2.32 2.46 23.61
C PRO A 28 2.12 3.64 24.58
N HIS A 29 3.04 4.61 24.58
CA HIS A 29 3.07 5.68 25.57
C HIS A 29 2.95 7.08 24.99
N LEU A 30 2.97 7.26 23.67
CA LEU A 30 2.88 8.58 23.05
C LEU A 30 1.56 8.68 22.28
N PRO A 31 0.86 9.83 22.33
CA PRO A 31 -0.32 10.03 21.50
C PRO A 31 0.02 9.92 20.01
N TRP A 32 -0.86 9.33 19.21
CA TRP A 32 -0.59 9.11 17.79
C TRP A 32 -1.85 9.11 16.92
N VAL A 33 -1.64 9.47 15.65
CA VAL A 33 -2.61 9.35 14.57
C VAL A 33 -1.98 8.59 13.41
N ALA A 34 -2.62 7.52 12.93
CA ALA A 34 -2.09 6.70 11.86
C ALA A 34 -3.17 6.18 10.91
N ALA A 35 -2.81 5.95 9.65
CA ALA A 35 -3.65 5.23 8.71
C ALA A 35 -3.62 3.72 9.01
N ASP A 36 -4.73 3.01 8.77
CA ASP A 36 -4.80 1.56 8.89
C ASP A 36 -4.16 0.87 7.68
N ARG A 37 -2.84 0.72 7.72
CA ARG A 37 -2.04 0.16 6.62
C ARG A 37 -2.31 -1.34 6.39
N ARG A 38 -2.73 -2.06 7.45
CA ARG A 38 -3.18 -3.46 7.35
C ARG A 38 -4.49 -3.54 6.59
N GLN A 39 -5.46 -2.71 6.95
CA GLN A 39 -6.73 -2.61 6.21
C GLN A 39 -6.48 -2.17 4.75
N GLY A 40 -5.62 -1.18 4.52
CA GLY A 40 -5.35 -0.66 3.17
C GLY A 40 -4.73 -1.69 2.22
N THR A 41 -3.73 -2.45 2.68
CA THR A 41 -3.16 -3.54 1.88
C THR A 41 -4.13 -4.70 1.67
N GLY A 42 -4.93 -5.02 2.69
CA GLY A 42 -6.01 -6.00 2.58
C GLY A 42 -7.04 -5.62 1.51
N LEU A 43 -7.47 -4.35 1.47
CA LEU A 43 -8.36 -3.81 0.44
C LEU A 43 -7.76 -3.96 -0.97
N ALA A 44 -6.50 -3.58 -1.16
CA ALA A 44 -5.83 -3.67 -2.45
C ALA A 44 -5.76 -5.12 -2.97
N ALA A 45 -5.34 -6.05 -2.12
CA ALA A 45 -5.23 -7.47 -2.46
C ALA A 45 -6.60 -8.11 -2.72
N ALA A 46 -7.57 -7.87 -1.83
CA ALA A 46 -8.93 -8.37 -1.99
C ALA A 46 -9.57 -7.87 -3.30
N HIS A 47 -9.32 -6.62 -3.67
CA HIS A 47 -9.79 -6.08 -4.94
C HIS A 47 -9.21 -6.82 -6.14
N LEU A 48 -7.89 -7.04 -6.19
CA LEU A 48 -7.26 -7.77 -7.29
C LEU A 48 -7.75 -9.23 -7.37
N LEU A 49 -7.94 -9.89 -6.23
CA LEU A 49 -8.53 -11.23 -6.17
C LEU A 49 -9.96 -11.25 -6.73
N ALA A 50 -10.78 -10.25 -6.38
CA ALA A 50 -12.13 -10.11 -6.92
C ALA A 50 -12.13 -9.84 -8.44
N GLN A 51 -11.06 -9.22 -8.97
CA GLN A 51 -10.83 -9.07 -10.41
C GLN A 51 -10.27 -10.34 -11.08
N GLY A 52 -10.22 -11.47 -10.39
CA GLY A 52 -9.76 -12.75 -10.94
C GLY A 52 -8.24 -12.91 -10.98
N ARG A 53 -7.48 -12.03 -10.33
CA ARG A 53 -6.02 -12.15 -10.24
C ARG A 53 -5.68 -13.10 -9.09
N SER A 54 -5.25 -14.32 -9.42
CA SER A 54 -4.91 -15.33 -8.41
C SER A 54 -3.48 -15.27 -7.91
N ARG A 55 -2.57 -14.69 -8.70
CA ARG A 55 -1.15 -14.64 -8.38
C ARG A 55 -0.76 -13.21 -8.05
N LEU A 56 -0.61 -12.91 -6.77
CA LEU A 56 -0.38 -11.56 -6.30
C LEU A 56 1.06 -11.33 -5.80
N GLY A 57 1.66 -10.24 -6.25
CA GLY A 57 2.88 -9.67 -5.70
C GLY A 57 2.60 -8.49 -4.75
N LEU A 58 3.45 -8.33 -3.73
CA LEU A 58 3.50 -7.16 -2.86
C LEU A 58 4.90 -6.52 -2.91
N LEU A 59 4.94 -5.25 -3.29
CA LEU A 59 6.10 -4.38 -3.13
C LEU A 59 5.78 -3.32 -2.07
N THR A 60 6.55 -3.28 -0.99
CA THR A 60 6.35 -2.30 0.09
C THR A 60 7.68 -1.76 0.61
N ALA A 61 7.63 -0.69 1.39
CA ALA A 61 8.81 -0.02 1.90
C ALA A 61 9.58 -0.92 2.88
N ALA A 62 10.91 -0.96 2.73
CA ALA A 62 11.80 -1.35 3.81
C ALA A 62 11.83 -0.20 4.84
N TYR A 63 11.63 -0.52 6.11
CA TYR A 63 11.65 0.44 7.22
C TYR A 63 13.00 0.33 7.91
N PRO A 64 13.71 1.45 8.16
CA PRO A 64 14.76 1.49 9.17
C PRO A 64 14.11 1.30 10.55
N GLY A 65 14.76 0.57 11.45
CA GLY A 65 14.31 0.43 12.85
C GLY A 65 13.94 -0.98 13.33
N GLY A 66 14.39 -2.03 12.64
CA GLY A 66 14.43 -3.39 13.22
C GLY A 66 13.10 -4.15 13.30
N VAL A 67 11.96 -3.55 12.97
CA VAL A 67 10.68 -4.29 12.87
C VAL A 67 10.83 -5.41 11.84
N PRO A 68 10.73 -6.69 12.26
CA PRO A 68 10.84 -7.82 11.37
C PRO A 68 9.85 -7.69 10.22
N ALA A 69 10.28 -8.08 9.02
CA ALA A 69 9.43 -8.02 7.83
C ALA A 69 8.05 -8.66 8.04
N ASP A 70 8.00 -9.75 8.82
CA ASP A 70 6.79 -10.52 9.11
C ASP A 70 5.79 -9.84 10.05
N GLU A 71 6.22 -8.83 10.81
CA GLU A 71 5.39 -8.10 11.76
C GLU A 71 4.79 -6.82 11.15
N ARG A 72 5.08 -6.55 9.87
CA ARG A 72 4.62 -5.33 9.21
C ARG A 72 3.13 -5.39 8.87
N PRO A 73 2.36 -4.34 9.17
CA PRO A 73 0.91 -4.32 8.96
C PRO A 73 0.54 -4.54 7.49
N GLU A 74 1.35 -4.05 6.54
CA GLU A 74 1.15 -4.25 5.10
C GLU A 74 1.18 -5.72 4.70
N LEU A 75 2.16 -6.45 5.24
CA LEU A 75 2.32 -7.85 4.94
C LEU A 75 1.20 -8.67 5.60
N ALA A 76 0.81 -8.32 6.83
CA ALA A 76 -0.33 -8.93 7.50
C ALA A 76 -1.62 -8.77 6.68
N GLY A 77 -1.95 -7.54 6.26
CA GLY A 77 -3.17 -7.26 5.50
C GLY A 77 -3.23 -7.98 4.16
N PHE A 78 -2.12 -7.97 3.43
CA PHE A 78 -1.97 -8.74 2.20
C PHE A 78 -2.14 -10.25 2.41
N ARG A 79 -1.51 -10.81 3.45
CA ARG A 79 -1.63 -12.24 3.81
C ARG A 79 -3.06 -12.61 4.21
N ASP A 80 -3.75 -11.74 4.95
CA ASP A 80 -5.11 -11.96 5.41
C ASP A 80 -6.09 -12.02 4.23
N ALA A 81 -5.96 -11.11 3.26
CA ALA A 81 -6.77 -11.11 2.04
C ALA A 81 -6.56 -12.38 1.21
N LEU A 82 -5.31 -12.82 1.02
CA LEU A 82 -5.02 -14.09 0.35
C LEU A 82 -5.63 -15.27 1.08
N ARG A 83 -5.48 -15.33 2.41
CA ARG A 83 -6.04 -16.41 3.23
C ARG A 83 -7.56 -16.45 3.15
N ALA A 84 -8.22 -15.31 3.19
CA ALA A 84 -9.68 -15.19 3.05
C ALA A 84 -10.17 -15.70 1.69
N ALA A 85 -9.37 -15.57 0.63
CA ALA A 85 -9.64 -16.13 -0.69
C ALA A 85 -9.17 -17.59 -0.86
N GLY A 86 -8.76 -18.27 0.21
CA GLY A 86 -8.25 -19.65 0.15
C GLY A 86 -6.93 -19.77 -0.61
N ARG A 87 -6.13 -18.71 -0.63
CA ARG A 87 -4.80 -18.65 -1.26
C ARG A 87 -3.70 -18.56 -0.20
N ARG A 88 -2.48 -18.93 -0.59
CA ARG A 88 -1.28 -18.75 0.22
C ARG A 88 -0.33 -17.79 -0.48
N PRO A 89 0.37 -16.91 0.25
CA PRO A 89 1.44 -16.11 -0.34
C PRO A 89 2.53 -17.01 -0.89
N GLU A 90 2.95 -16.79 -2.13
CA GLU A 90 4.08 -17.49 -2.71
C GLU A 90 5.40 -16.89 -2.21
N SER A 91 6.35 -17.76 -1.86
CA SER A 91 7.72 -17.35 -1.57
C SER A 91 8.30 -16.60 -2.77
N GLY A 92 8.86 -15.42 -2.54
CA GLY A 92 9.44 -14.62 -3.62
C GLY A 92 8.46 -13.66 -4.31
N LEU A 93 7.17 -13.63 -3.94
CA LEU A 93 6.23 -12.60 -4.42
C LEU A 93 6.04 -11.42 -3.45
N VAL A 94 6.82 -11.35 -2.38
CA VAL A 94 6.89 -10.19 -1.49
C VAL A 94 8.29 -9.58 -1.57
N ARG A 95 8.37 -8.27 -1.75
CA ARG A 95 9.63 -7.50 -1.72
C ARG A 95 9.50 -6.27 -0.84
N PHE A 96 10.56 -6.04 -0.07
CA PHE A 96 10.77 -4.82 0.70
C PHE A 96 11.86 -4.00 0.00
N ALA A 97 11.53 -2.78 -0.41
CA ALA A 97 12.47 -1.89 -1.10
C ALA A 97 12.69 -0.60 -0.30
N SER A 98 13.94 -0.16 -0.19
CA SER A 98 14.27 1.15 0.35
C SER A 98 14.34 2.18 -0.78
N VAL A 99 13.95 3.41 -0.50
CA VAL A 99 14.13 4.56 -1.42
C VAL A 99 15.61 4.83 -1.68
N SER A 100 16.46 4.59 -0.68
CA SER A 100 17.93 4.73 -0.78
C SER A 100 18.59 3.58 -1.57
N GLY A 101 17.83 2.53 -1.91
CA GLY A 101 18.28 1.41 -2.74
C GLY A 101 17.90 1.59 -4.21
N ASP A 102 17.59 0.48 -4.88
CA ASP A 102 17.08 0.48 -6.26
C ASP A 102 15.64 -0.09 -6.33
N PRO A 103 14.62 0.75 -6.12
CA PRO A 103 13.23 0.32 -6.16
C PRO A 103 12.76 -0.11 -7.56
N GLU A 104 13.43 0.34 -8.63
CA GLU A 104 13.11 -0.09 -10.00
C GLU A 104 13.58 -1.52 -10.24
N LEU A 105 14.81 -1.85 -9.82
CA LEU A 105 15.34 -3.22 -9.86
C LEU A 105 14.51 -4.17 -8.99
N ALA A 106 14.16 -3.76 -7.77
CA ALA A 106 13.30 -4.56 -6.90
C ALA A 106 11.93 -4.84 -7.53
N THR A 107 11.37 -3.86 -8.25
CA THR A 107 10.15 -4.05 -9.02
C THR A 107 10.38 -5.03 -10.18
N ALA A 108 11.43 -4.84 -10.98
CA ALA A 108 11.72 -5.69 -12.14
C ALA A 108 11.93 -7.17 -11.73
N ASP A 109 12.64 -7.44 -10.64
CA ASP A 109 12.82 -8.79 -10.11
C ASP A 109 11.51 -9.43 -9.64
N LEU A 110 10.66 -8.63 -8.99
CA LEU A 110 9.34 -9.08 -8.57
C LEU A 110 8.47 -9.39 -9.79
N LEU A 111 8.44 -8.52 -10.80
CA LEU A 111 7.72 -8.74 -12.06
C LEU A 111 8.18 -10.02 -12.76
N ARG A 112 9.49 -10.24 -12.84
CA ARG A 112 10.06 -11.44 -13.47
C ARG A 112 9.63 -12.72 -12.76
N THR A 113 9.54 -12.68 -11.42
CA THR A 113 9.03 -13.80 -10.62
C THR A 113 7.52 -13.96 -10.76
N LEU A 114 6.78 -12.85 -10.80
CA LEU A 114 5.32 -12.80 -10.86
C LEU A 114 4.76 -13.23 -12.23
N LEU A 115 5.51 -12.98 -13.30
CA LEU A 115 5.12 -13.28 -14.68
C LEU A 115 5.75 -14.56 -15.24
N SER A 116 6.55 -15.30 -14.46
CA SER A 116 7.19 -16.55 -14.91
C SER A 116 6.25 -17.75 -14.93
N ALA A 117 5.09 -17.68 -14.28
CA ALA A 117 4.12 -18.77 -14.30
C ALA A 117 3.45 -18.87 -15.68
N PRO A 118 3.24 -20.09 -16.21
CA PRO A 118 2.48 -20.27 -17.44
C PRO A 118 1.08 -19.67 -17.29
N ARG A 119 0.60 -18.99 -18.34
CA ARG A 119 -0.80 -18.54 -18.39
C ARG A 119 -1.70 -19.77 -18.27
N GLN A 120 -2.70 -19.69 -17.40
CA GLN A 120 -3.71 -20.74 -17.31
C GLN A 120 -4.44 -20.82 -18.66
N GLU A 121 -4.37 -21.97 -19.32
CA GLU A 121 -5.08 -22.19 -20.58
C GLU A 121 -6.59 -22.02 -20.33
N GLY A 122 -7.23 -21.12 -21.09
CA GLY A 122 -8.66 -20.82 -20.96
C GLY A 122 -9.03 -19.64 -20.05
N SER A 123 -8.09 -19.04 -19.31
CA SER A 123 -8.35 -17.73 -18.68
C SER A 123 -8.17 -16.64 -19.73
N GLY A 124 -9.22 -15.86 -20.03
CA GLY A 124 -9.19 -14.76 -21.02
C GLY A 124 -8.25 -13.58 -20.70
N GLY A 125 -7.25 -13.76 -19.85
CA GLY A 125 -6.29 -12.75 -19.41
C GLY A 125 -5.24 -13.33 -18.44
N SER A 126 -4.26 -12.50 -18.06
CA SER A 126 -3.26 -12.84 -17.03
C SER A 126 -3.88 -12.94 -15.65
N ASP A 127 -3.39 -13.81 -14.78
CA ASP A 127 -3.81 -13.89 -13.38
C ASP A 127 -2.91 -13.08 -12.42
N ALA A 128 -1.92 -12.38 -12.97
CA ALA A 128 -0.96 -11.60 -12.21
C ALA A 128 -1.54 -10.26 -11.73
N GLY A 129 -1.34 -9.98 -10.45
CA GLY A 129 -1.62 -8.68 -9.85
C GLY A 129 -0.47 -8.20 -8.96
N LEU A 130 -0.22 -6.90 -8.96
CA LEU A 130 0.82 -6.27 -8.13
C LEU A 130 0.20 -5.18 -7.25
N VAL A 131 0.44 -5.29 -5.95
CA VAL A 131 0.20 -4.23 -4.97
C VAL A 131 1.53 -3.54 -4.69
N VAL A 132 1.62 -2.24 -4.97
CA VAL A 132 2.77 -1.39 -4.59
C VAL A 132 2.33 -0.48 -3.46
N PHE A 133 2.65 -0.81 -2.22
CA PHE A 133 2.12 -0.10 -1.05
C PHE A 133 3.17 0.83 -0.42
N SER A 134 3.45 1.93 -1.10
CA SER A 134 4.26 3.03 -0.57
C SER A 134 4.20 4.22 -1.53
N TYR A 135 4.00 5.42 -1.00
CA TYR A 135 3.97 6.64 -1.81
C TYR A 135 5.29 6.85 -2.58
N THR A 136 6.42 6.44 -2.01
CA THR A 136 7.76 6.60 -2.61
C THR A 136 8.10 5.54 -3.64
N LEU A 137 7.52 4.33 -3.52
CA LEU A 137 7.84 3.22 -4.43
C LEU A 137 6.96 3.24 -5.69
N GLY A 138 5.74 3.79 -5.60
CA GLY A 138 4.80 3.87 -6.72
C GLY A 138 5.44 4.36 -8.03
N PRO A 139 6.12 5.52 -8.04
CA PRO A 139 6.72 6.04 -9.28
C PRO A 139 7.85 5.18 -9.85
N ALA A 140 8.69 4.60 -8.98
CA ALA A 140 9.74 3.69 -9.42
C ALA A 140 9.14 2.41 -10.00
N ALA A 141 8.11 1.86 -9.37
CA ALA A 141 7.44 0.67 -9.86
C ALA A 141 6.78 0.91 -11.22
N ALA A 142 6.10 2.04 -11.40
CA ALA A 142 5.51 2.44 -12.68
C ALA A 142 6.55 2.51 -13.81
N ARG A 143 7.71 3.14 -13.55
CA ARG A 143 8.81 3.21 -14.53
C ARG A 143 9.39 1.83 -14.86
N ALA A 144 9.56 0.96 -13.87
CA ALA A 144 10.04 -0.40 -14.07
C ALA A 144 9.05 -1.23 -14.90
N ILE A 145 7.75 -1.17 -14.60
CA ILE A 145 6.69 -1.83 -15.38
C ILE A 145 6.76 -1.39 -16.85
N ALA A 146 6.86 -0.07 -17.10
CA ALA A 146 6.95 0.47 -18.44
C ALA A 146 8.23 0.01 -19.18
N ARG A 147 9.39 0.01 -18.51
CA ARG A 147 10.66 -0.46 -19.08
C ARG A 147 10.66 -1.95 -19.39
N CYS A 148 9.96 -2.76 -18.60
CA CYS A 148 9.78 -4.19 -18.86
C CYS A 148 8.78 -4.48 -19.98
N GLY A 149 8.10 -3.47 -20.55
CA GLY A 149 7.12 -3.65 -21.62
C GLY A 149 5.86 -4.42 -21.18
N VAL A 150 5.56 -4.46 -19.88
CA VAL A 150 4.42 -5.19 -19.34
C VAL A 150 3.14 -4.37 -19.56
N ARG A 151 2.12 -4.95 -20.19
CA ARG A 151 0.84 -4.26 -20.43
C ARG A 151 -0.01 -4.28 -19.16
N VAL A 152 -0.50 -3.11 -18.77
CA VAL A 152 -1.42 -2.93 -17.64
C VAL A 152 -2.76 -2.45 -18.20
N PRO A 153 -3.91 -3.07 -17.84
CA PRO A 153 -4.10 -4.17 -16.88
C PRO A 153 -3.97 -5.59 -17.46
N ASP A 154 -3.65 -5.74 -18.76
CA ASP A 154 -3.83 -7.01 -19.48
C ASP A 154 -2.88 -8.14 -19.02
N ASP A 155 -1.58 -7.84 -18.97
CA ASP A 155 -0.55 -8.77 -18.52
C ASP A 155 -0.33 -8.68 -17.00
N LEU A 156 -0.61 -7.52 -16.41
CA LEU A 156 -0.48 -7.26 -14.97
C LEU A 156 -1.53 -6.25 -14.50
N ALA A 157 -2.33 -6.60 -13.51
CA ALA A 157 -3.13 -5.62 -12.79
C ALA A 157 -2.30 -4.92 -11.71
N LEU A 158 -2.47 -3.61 -11.54
CA LEU A 158 -1.70 -2.79 -10.60
C LEU A 158 -2.62 -2.00 -9.66
N VAL A 159 -2.33 -2.05 -8.36
CA VAL A 159 -2.87 -1.16 -7.33
C VAL A 159 -1.72 -0.48 -6.59
N VAL A 160 -1.78 0.85 -6.44
CA VAL A 160 -0.80 1.63 -5.68
C VAL A 160 -1.40 2.04 -4.33
N GLY A 161 -0.70 1.83 -3.23
CA GLY A 161 -1.11 2.26 -1.90
C GLY A 161 -0.41 3.52 -1.44
N ASP A 162 -1.09 4.26 -0.57
CA ASP A 162 -0.64 5.55 -0.03
C ASP A 162 -0.42 6.60 -1.14
N GLU A 163 -1.33 6.63 -2.12
CA GLU A 163 -1.26 7.58 -3.23
C GLU A 163 -1.23 9.01 -2.71
N ASP A 164 -0.39 9.82 -3.36
CA ASP A 164 -0.36 11.25 -3.19
C ASP A 164 -1.07 11.88 -4.41
N PRO A 165 -2.12 12.69 -4.22
CA PRO A 165 -2.78 13.39 -5.32
C PRO A 165 -1.81 14.14 -6.24
N GLU A 166 -0.72 14.69 -5.70
CA GLU A 166 0.31 15.41 -6.47
C GLU A 166 1.20 14.47 -7.27
N ALA A 167 1.41 13.23 -6.80
CA ALA A 167 2.21 12.21 -7.47
C ALA A 167 1.38 11.22 -8.32
N ARG A 168 0.06 11.40 -8.40
CA ARG A 168 -0.88 10.47 -9.05
C ARG A 168 -0.47 10.07 -10.46
N GLU A 169 -0.04 11.03 -11.28
CA GLU A 169 0.39 10.74 -12.66
C GLU A 169 1.66 9.90 -12.67
N ALA A 170 2.63 10.23 -11.81
CA ALA A 170 3.89 9.51 -11.71
C ALA A 170 3.72 8.10 -11.12
N GLN A 171 2.66 7.86 -10.34
CA GLN A 171 2.32 6.57 -9.74
C GLN A 171 1.49 5.66 -10.68
N GLY A 172 0.98 6.20 -11.78
CA GLY A 172 0.34 5.46 -12.86
C GLY A 172 1.35 4.94 -13.90
N VAL A 173 0.89 4.06 -14.79
CA VAL A 173 1.64 3.76 -16.02
C VAL A 173 1.36 4.86 -17.06
N PRO A 174 2.20 5.06 -18.09
CA PRO A 174 2.06 6.17 -19.02
C PRO A 174 0.63 6.34 -19.58
N GLY A 175 0.02 7.50 -19.33
CA GLY A 175 -1.33 7.83 -19.81
C GLY A 175 -2.48 7.16 -19.03
N MET A 176 -2.19 6.48 -17.92
CA MET A 176 -3.18 5.72 -17.16
C MET A 176 -2.97 5.82 -15.65
N PRO A 177 -3.76 6.67 -14.95
CA PRO A 177 -3.72 6.78 -13.49
C PRO A 177 -3.99 5.44 -12.81
N ALA A 178 -3.20 5.12 -11.80
CA ALA A 178 -3.32 3.87 -11.06
C ALA A 178 -4.66 3.76 -10.32
N THR A 179 -5.18 2.55 -10.18
CA THR A 179 -6.12 2.23 -9.09
C THR A 179 -5.35 2.36 -7.79
N ALA A 180 -5.90 3.06 -6.81
CA ALA A 180 -5.13 3.47 -5.65
C ALA A 180 -5.84 3.26 -4.31
N VAL A 181 -5.09 2.98 -3.26
CA VAL A 181 -5.56 3.04 -1.86
C VAL A 181 -5.00 4.31 -1.21
N THR A 182 -5.86 5.15 -0.65
CA THR A 182 -5.49 6.47 -0.09
C THR A 182 -5.79 6.54 1.40
N ALA A 183 -4.90 7.19 2.16
CA ALA A 183 -5.18 7.60 3.53
C ALA A 183 -5.94 8.93 3.56
N PRO A 184 -6.84 9.14 4.53
CA PRO A 184 -7.51 10.43 4.76
C PRO A 184 -6.54 11.42 5.45
N LYS A 185 -5.50 11.83 4.71
CA LYS A 185 -4.35 12.60 5.24
C LYS A 185 -4.78 13.94 5.87
N PHE A 186 -5.81 14.58 5.32
CA PHE A 186 -6.31 15.86 5.83
C PHE A 186 -7.01 15.68 7.18
N GLU A 187 -7.89 14.69 7.29
CA GLU A 187 -8.58 14.33 8.54
C GLU A 187 -7.59 13.91 9.61
N MET A 188 -6.58 13.10 9.24
CA MET A 188 -5.50 12.70 10.13
C MET A 188 -4.70 13.91 10.65
N ALA A 189 -4.34 14.85 9.77
CA ALA A 189 -3.62 16.06 10.17
C ALA A 189 -4.47 16.95 11.10
N GLN A 190 -5.77 17.10 10.82
CA GLN A 190 -6.68 17.81 11.70
C GLN A 190 -6.79 17.14 13.07
N ALA A 191 -6.91 15.81 13.12
CA ALA A 191 -6.97 15.05 14.35
C ALA A 191 -5.70 15.22 15.18
N ALA A 192 -4.53 15.11 14.55
CA ALA A 192 -3.24 15.29 15.21
C ALA A 192 -3.07 16.71 15.76
N ALA A 193 -3.43 17.74 14.98
CA ALA A 193 -3.36 19.13 15.41
C ALA A 193 -4.29 19.42 16.59
N ARG A 194 -5.54 18.92 16.55
CA ARG A 194 -6.49 19.03 17.67
C ARG A 194 -5.95 18.36 18.93
N LEU A 195 -5.43 17.14 18.77
CA LEU A 195 -4.85 16.37 19.87
C LEU A 195 -3.65 17.10 20.48
N LEU A 196 -2.74 17.64 19.65
CA LEU A 196 -1.61 18.43 20.12
C LEU A 196 -2.04 19.68 20.90
N LEU A 197 -3.04 20.42 20.40
CA LEU A 197 -3.57 21.61 21.08
C LEU A 197 -4.15 21.28 22.46
N LYS A 198 -4.82 20.14 22.62
CA LYS A 198 -5.32 19.67 23.92
C LYS A 198 -4.16 19.42 24.88
N LEU A 199 -3.11 18.74 24.42
CA LEU A 199 -1.91 18.46 25.22
C LEU A 199 -1.20 19.75 25.64
N VAL A 200 -1.06 20.73 24.74
CA VAL A 200 -0.49 22.06 25.05
C VAL A 200 -1.30 22.81 26.11
N ARG A 201 -2.62 22.61 26.14
CA ARG A 201 -3.52 23.18 27.16
C ARG A 201 -3.57 22.37 28.46
N ALA A 202 -2.75 21.32 28.60
CA ALA A 202 -2.80 20.37 29.71
C ALA A 202 -4.19 19.75 29.93
N GLU A 203 -4.97 19.61 28.86
CA GLU A 203 -6.23 18.87 28.90
C GLU A 203 -5.92 17.36 29.02
N THR A 204 -6.77 16.64 29.75
CA THR A 204 -6.62 15.19 29.88
C THR A 204 -7.11 14.49 28.62
N VAL A 205 -6.25 13.68 28.00
CA VAL A 205 -6.58 12.85 26.83
C VAL A 205 -6.41 11.38 27.21
N THR A 206 -7.44 10.55 27.00
CA THR A 206 -7.42 9.13 27.39
C THR A 206 -7.98 8.21 26.30
N GLY A 207 -7.68 6.92 26.41
CA GLY A 207 -8.24 5.88 25.55
C GLY A 207 -8.06 6.15 24.06
N ASP A 208 -9.12 5.91 23.29
CA ASP A 208 -9.17 6.04 21.84
C ASP A 208 -8.84 7.45 21.34
N GLU A 209 -9.04 8.48 22.17
CA GLU A 209 -8.69 9.85 21.79
C GLU A 209 -7.17 10.04 21.67
N ARG A 210 -6.39 9.30 22.47
CA ARG A 210 -4.93 9.33 22.46
C ARG A 210 -4.34 8.59 21.26
N SER A 211 -5.07 7.63 20.70
CA SER A 211 -4.58 6.67 19.72
C SER A 211 -5.62 6.46 18.63
N GLN A 212 -5.49 7.22 17.54
CA GLN A 212 -6.50 7.27 16.50
C GLN A 212 -6.01 6.60 15.23
N ARG A 213 -6.74 5.55 14.81
CA ARG A 213 -6.49 4.83 13.56
C ARG A 213 -7.57 5.16 12.53
N PHE A 214 -7.15 5.59 11.35
CA PHE A 214 -8.04 6.02 10.28
C PHE A 214 -8.14 4.98 9.17
N PRO A 215 -9.34 4.60 8.72
CA PRO A 215 -9.51 3.66 7.61
C PRO A 215 -8.99 4.27 6.31
N MET A 216 -8.43 3.43 5.44
CA MET A 216 -8.03 3.83 4.09
C MET A 216 -9.13 3.50 3.07
N GLU A 217 -9.10 4.18 1.93
CA GLU A 217 -10.12 4.08 0.89
C GLU A 217 -9.53 3.56 -0.42
N LEU A 218 -10.25 2.67 -1.11
CA LEU A 218 -9.88 2.17 -2.43
C LEU A 218 -10.56 2.99 -3.54
N ASN A 219 -9.75 3.62 -4.39
CA ASN A 219 -10.14 4.41 -5.54
C ASN A 219 -9.91 3.61 -6.83
N VAL A 220 -10.97 2.98 -7.34
CA VAL A 220 -10.91 2.12 -8.54
C VAL A 220 -10.76 2.94 -9.82
N ARG A 221 -9.70 2.66 -10.58
CA ARG A 221 -9.39 3.27 -11.89
C ARG A 221 -9.11 2.20 -12.94
N TRP A 222 -8.20 2.44 -13.89
CA TRP A 222 -8.03 1.60 -15.08
C TRP A 222 -7.03 0.45 -14.88
N THR A 223 -6.00 0.64 -14.05
CA THR A 223 -4.89 -0.32 -13.94
C THR A 223 -5.22 -1.66 -13.26
N CYS A 224 -6.39 -1.81 -12.63
CA CYS A 224 -6.82 -3.06 -12.02
C CYS A 224 -7.61 -3.98 -12.98
N GLY A 225 -8.06 -3.45 -14.13
CA GLY A 225 -8.90 -4.18 -15.10
C GLY A 225 -10.38 -4.28 -14.74
N ALA A 226 -10.84 -3.64 -13.66
CA ALA A 226 -12.25 -3.68 -13.27
C ALA A 226 -13.19 -3.05 -14.30
N ARG A 227 -12.75 -2.01 -15.03
CA ARG A 227 -13.56 -1.33 -16.04
C ARG A 227 -13.57 -2.02 -17.41
N SER A 228 -12.53 -2.79 -17.74
CA SER A 228 -12.47 -3.55 -19.00
C SER A 228 -13.33 -4.81 -18.98
N ARG A 229 -13.53 -5.43 -17.79
CA ARG A 229 -14.39 -6.62 -17.65
C ARG A 229 -15.90 -6.30 -17.73
N THR A 230 -16.33 -5.14 -17.23
CA THR A 230 -17.75 -4.73 -17.35
C THR A 230 -18.15 -4.50 -18.81
N ALA A 231 -17.23 -3.94 -19.62
CA ALA A 231 -17.46 -3.71 -21.05
C ALA A 231 -17.50 -5.04 -21.86
N ALA A 232 -16.64 -6.01 -21.51
CA ALA A 232 -16.65 -7.34 -22.16
C ALA A 232 -17.93 -8.13 -21.82
N ALA A 233 -18.38 -8.11 -20.56
CA ALA A 233 -19.61 -8.78 -20.13
C ALA A 233 -20.87 -8.21 -20.80
N SER A 234 -20.89 -6.91 -21.13
CA SER A 234 -22.00 -6.30 -21.88
C SER A 234 -22.05 -6.69 -23.37
N VAL A 235 -20.93 -7.12 -23.96
CA VAL A 235 -20.87 -7.55 -25.37
C VAL A 235 -21.26 -9.02 -25.52
N GLU A 236 -20.86 -9.88 -24.57
CA GLU A 236 -21.29 -11.29 -24.54
C GLU A 236 -22.80 -11.44 -24.24
N ALA A 237 -23.40 -10.52 -23.48
CA ALA A 237 -24.84 -10.52 -23.21
C ALA A 237 -25.73 -10.15 -24.42
N TYR A 238 -25.12 -9.73 -25.54
CA TYR A 238 -25.79 -9.34 -26.79
C TYR A 238 -25.40 -10.19 -28.00
N SER A 239 -24.64 -11.26 -27.78
CA SER A 239 -24.19 -12.25 -28.79
C SER A 239 -24.96 -13.55 -28.65
#